data_AF-A0A2V5RGQ6-F1
#
_entry.id   AF-A0A2V5RGQ6-F1
#
_cell.length_a   1.000
_cell.length_b   1.000
_cell.length_c   1.000
_cell.angle_alpha   90.00
_cell.angle_beta   90.00
_cell.angle_gamma   90.00
#
_symmetry.space_group_name_H-M   'P 1'
#
loop_
_entity.id
_entity.type
_entity.pdbx_description
1 polymer ?
#
loop_
_entity_poly.entity_id
_entity_poly.type
_entity_poly.pdbx_seq_one_letter_code
_entity_poly.pdbx_strand_id
1 'polypeptide(L)'
;IKEEAEYVDSIMTDVRWLVDGWADKHVGGAPFYASDYFDRFYDYAVDLIRKGKAYVCEMTPEETDAYRRLGKASGFRDRSVEENLDLFARMKAGEFPDGARTLRAKIDVNAANIWLRDPVLYRIRHASHHRTGDKWCIYPMYDWAHTLSDYVEGITHSVCTLEFEVHRPLYDWILDALELPEPRPHQYEFARLNLTYSVMSKRKLIQLVNEKLVNGWDDPRMLTISGLRRRGVTASALRAFAYNIGITKYPSMTEMAVLEHTMRDELNRAATRRLAVLRPIKVVLTNYPQDKIEKLDAINNQEDPNAGTRKIPFSRELYIENDDFMETPPPKYFRLRSGGEVRLKYAYIIKCDEVVKDEAGNVTELRCTVDLDSKSGGPTAGRKIKGTIHWISAAKAIDAEVRLYDRLFSVPEPDSGGDFKSFINPNSLEAVNAKCEPALANARPEARYQFERLGYFALDPDSTPQKQIWNRTITLRDTWAKEAKR
;
A
#
# COMPACT_ATOMS: atom_id res chain seq x y z
N ILE A 1 22.78 9.23 -2.33
CA ILE A 1 22.64 10.47 -3.13
C ILE A 1 21.60 10.30 -4.26
N LYS A 2 21.78 9.39 -5.22
CA LYS A 2 20.70 9.07 -6.22
C LYS A 2 19.43 8.49 -5.56
N GLU A 3 19.62 7.62 -4.58
CA GLU A 3 18.52 6.97 -3.85
C GLU A 3 17.67 7.97 -3.03
N GLU A 4 18.24 9.05 -2.50
CA GLU A 4 17.49 10.02 -1.68
C GLU A 4 16.57 10.91 -2.52
N ALA A 5 16.99 11.29 -3.73
CA ALA A 5 16.14 12.01 -4.66
C ALA A 5 14.95 11.16 -5.14
N GLU A 6 15.18 9.87 -5.41
CA GLU A 6 14.12 8.93 -5.80
C GLU A 6 13.06 8.78 -4.71
N TYR A 7 13.45 8.75 -3.43
CA TYR A 7 12.48 8.74 -2.33
C TYR A 7 11.68 10.05 -2.25
N VAL A 8 12.31 11.21 -2.47
CA VAL A 8 11.60 12.50 -2.48
C VAL A 8 10.54 12.52 -3.58
N ASP A 9 10.90 12.15 -4.81
CA ASP A 9 9.97 12.13 -5.94
C ASP A 9 8.83 11.11 -5.73
N SER A 10 9.15 9.95 -5.17
CA SER A 10 8.18 8.91 -4.83
C SER A 10 7.18 9.38 -3.76
N ILE A 11 7.66 9.99 -2.67
CA ILE A 11 6.81 10.56 -1.61
C ILE A 11 5.90 11.65 -2.19
N MET A 12 6.43 12.56 -3.00
CA MET A 12 5.62 13.62 -3.62
C MET A 12 4.55 13.04 -4.56
N THR A 13 4.88 12.00 -5.32
CA THR A 13 3.93 11.31 -6.21
C THR A 13 2.82 10.65 -5.42
N ASP A 14 3.15 9.97 -4.32
CA ASP A 14 2.18 9.26 -3.49
C ASP A 14 1.28 10.21 -2.69
N VAL A 15 1.83 11.30 -2.14
CA VAL A 15 1.04 12.35 -1.47
C VAL A 15 0.07 13.00 -2.46
N ARG A 16 0.55 13.42 -3.64
CA ARG A 16 -0.31 14.02 -4.68
C ARG A 16 -1.43 13.07 -5.10
N TRP A 17 -1.11 11.79 -5.31
CA TRP A 17 -2.12 10.79 -5.65
C TRP A 17 -3.17 10.59 -4.54
N LEU A 18 -2.75 10.63 -3.27
CA LEU A 18 -3.67 10.49 -2.13
C LEU A 18 -4.60 11.68 -1.95
N VAL A 19 -4.20 12.89 -2.35
CA VAL A 19 -4.96 14.12 -2.10
C VAL A 19 -5.71 14.66 -3.32
N ASP A 20 -5.41 14.16 -4.52
CA ASP A 20 -6.00 14.57 -5.79
C ASP A 20 -7.53 14.62 -5.75
N GLY A 21 -8.09 15.78 -6.09
CA GLY A 21 -9.53 16.07 -6.10
C GLY A 21 -10.19 16.17 -4.71
N TRP A 22 -9.46 15.88 -3.63
CA TRP A 22 -9.99 15.87 -2.26
C TRP A 22 -9.47 17.04 -1.43
N ALA A 23 -8.17 17.32 -1.50
CA ALA A 23 -7.51 18.36 -0.71
C ALA A 23 -6.65 19.31 -1.56
N ASP A 24 -6.91 19.42 -2.86
CA ASP A 24 -6.15 20.29 -3.78
C ASP A 24 -6.01 21.73 -3.26
N LYS A 25 -7.08 22.28 -2.67
CA LYS A 25 -7.08 23.63 -2.09
C LYS A 25 -6.24 23.78 -0.80
N HIS A 26 -5.81 22.67 -0.21
CA HIS A 26 -5.00 22.60 1.00
C HIS A 26 -3.56 22.20 0.71
N VAL A 27 -3.24 21.88 -0.55
CA VAL A 27 -1.90 21.50 -1.00
C VAL A 27 -1.35 22.64 -1.86
N GLY A 28 -0.41 23.40 -1.30
CA GLY A 28 0.22 24.54 -1.99
C GLY A 28 1.65 24.76 -1.53
N GLY A 29 2.43 25.44 -2.38
CA GLY A 29 3.84 25.75 -2.12
C GLY A 29 4.83 24.72 -2.66
N ALA A 30 6.12 25.08 -2.61
CA ALA A 30 7.21 24.16 -2.85
C ALA A 30 7.41 23.25 -1.62
N PRO A 31 7.90 22.00 -1.78
CA PRO A 31 8.26 21.17 -0.63
C PRO A 31 9.31 21.89 0.23
N PHE A 32 9.10 21.87 1.55
CA PHE A 32 10.09 22.33 2.51
C PHE A 32 11.09 21.20 2.83
N TYR A 33 12.33 21.60 3.13
CA TYR A 33 13.39 20.68 3.52
C TYR A 33 14.07 21.23 4.76
N ALA A 34 14.19 20.42 5.82
CA ALA A 34 14.90 20.83 7.04
C ALA A 34 16.34 21.30 6.77
N SER A 35 16.98 20.80 5.70
CA SER A 35 18.30 21.25 5.25
C SER A 35 18.36 22.72 4.85
N ASP A 36 17.24 23.30 4.44
CA ASP A 36 17.15 24.72 4.06
C ASP A 36 17.26 25.61 5.31
N TYR A 37 17.11 25.05 6.50
CA TYR A 37 17.18 25.74 7.79
C TYR A 37 18.50 25.48 8.54
N PHE A 38 19.47 24.76 7.97
CA PHE A 38 20.72 24.42 8.67
C PHE A 38 21.49 25.65 9.18
N ASP A 39 21.50 26.75 8.42
CA ASP A 39 22.10 28.01 8.88
C ASP A 39 21.38 28.53 10.14
N ARG A 40 20.03 28.56 10.12
CA ARG A 40 19.23 28.97 11.31
C ARG A 40 19.43 28.04 12.50
N PHE A 41 19.47 26.72 12.27
CA PHE A 41 19.70 25.75 13.34
C PHE A 41 21.06 25.94 14.00
N TYR A 42 22.09 26.29 13.23
CA TYR A 42 23.41 26.60 13.74
C TYR A 42 23.40 27.89 14.57
N ASP A 43 22.73 28.94 14.07
CA ASP A 43 22.60 30.21 14.81
C ASP A 43 21.87 30.03 16.15
N TYR A 44 20.79 29.22 16.18
CA TYR A 44 20.12 28.86 17.43
C TYR A 44 21.03 28.06 18.37
N ALA A 45 21.87 27.18 17.84
CA ALA A 45 22.82 26.43 18.67
C ALA A 45 23.87 27.34 19.29
N VAL A 46 24.35 28.34 18.54
CA VAL A 46 25.25 29.39 19.04
C VAL A 46 24.58 30.22 20.14
N ASP A 47 23.30 30.61 19.98
CA ASP A 47 22.55 31.32 21.02
C ASP A 47 22.39 30.46 22.29
N LEU A 48 22.09 29.17 22.13
CA LEU A 48 21.97 28.24 23.25
C LEU A 48 23.28 28.09 24.03
N ILE A 49 24.42 28.07 23.33
CA ILE A 49 25.76 28.09 23.96
C ILE A 49 25.98 29.40 24.71
N ARG A 50 25.65 30.56 24.12
CA ARG A 50 25.77 31.88 24.77
C ARG A 50 24.94 31.98 26.06
N LYS A 51 23.77 31.34 26.07
CA LYS A 51 22.89 31.23 27.25
C LYS A 51 23.40 30.21 28.29
N GLY A 52 24.53 29.53 28.05
CA GLY A 52 25.07 28.50 28.93
C GLY A 52 24.22 27.22 28.96
N LYS A 53 23.33 27.03 27.99
CA LYS A 53 22.39 25.89 27.91
C LYS A 53 22.85 24.80 26.93
N ALA A 54 24.07 24.90 26.41
CA ALA A 54 24.71 23.86 25.61
C ALA A 54 26.23 23.86 25.79
N TYR A 55 26.86 22.70 25.56
CA TYR A 55 28.30 22.51 25.66
C TYR A 55 28.82 21.47 24.66
N VAL A 56 30.08 21.60 24.26
CA VAL A 56 30.76 20.62 23.41
C VAL A 56 31.31 19.50 24.28
N CYS A 57 31.06 18.25 23.89
CA CYS A 57 31.46 17.05 24.61
C CYS A 57 32.34 16.16 23.72
N GLU A 58 33.40 15.61 24.31
CA GLU A 58 34.38 14.72 23.66
C GLU A 58 34.19 13.24 24.02
N MET A 59 33.15 12.92 24.80
CA MET A 59 32.85 11.53 25.12
C MET A 59 32.42 10.77 23.87
N THR A 60 32.87 9.52 23.81
CA THR A 60 32.44 8.56 22.79
C THR A 60 30.92 8.32 22.87
N PRO A 61 30.29 7.79 21.82
CA PRO A 61 28.88 7.39 21.85
C PRO A 61 28.57 6.41 23.01
N GLU A 62 29.46 5.44 23.25
CA GLU A 62 29.33 4.42 24.30
C GLU A 62 29.39 5.05 25.70
N GLU A 63 30.34 5.95 25.94
CA GLU A 63 30.44 6.71 27.19
C GLU A 63 29.23 7.61 27.39
N THR A 64 28.78 8.29 26.33
CA THR A 64 27.62 9.18 26.38
C THR A 64 26.36 8.42 26.78
N ASP A 65 26.10 7.26 26.20
CA ASP A 65 24.97 6.40 26.56
C ASP A 65 25.09 5.90 28.01
N ALA A 66 26.26 5.39 28.40
CA ALA A 66 26.50 4.92 29.76
C ALA A 66 26.27 6.02 30.80
N TYR A 67 26.80 7.22 30.58
CA TYR A 67 26.66 8.36 31.51
C TYR A 67 25.21 8.82 31.60
N ARG A 68 24.49 8.89 30.47
CA ARG A 68 23.07 9.25 30.46
C ARG A 68 22.23 8.23 31.24
N ARG A 69 22.49 6.93 31.09
CA ARG A 69 21.78 5.88 31.86
C ARG A 69 22.04 5.99 33.36
N LEU A 70 23.28 6.27 33.75
CA LEU A 70 23.69 6.40 35.16
C LEU A 70 23.39 7.77 35.79
N GLY A 71 22.89 8.73 35.02
CA GLY A 71 22.66 10.10 35.48
C GLY A 71 23.93 10.88 35.82
N LYS A 72 25.05 10.57 35.16
CA LYS A 72 26.35 11.20 35.40
C LYS A 72 26.60 12.36 34.44
N ALA A 73 27.11 13.47 34.96
CA ALA A 73 27.57 14.59 34.17
C ALA A 73 28.87 14.25 33.43
N SER A 74 29.00 14.79 32.21
CA SER A 74 30.27 14.76 31.48
C SER A 74 31.32 15.63 32.19
N GLY A 75 32.59 15.23 32.17
CA GLY A 75 33.70 16.08 32.62
C GLY A 75 33.84 17.39 31.82
N PHE A 76 33.22 17.46 30.64
CA PHE A 76 33.22 18.64 29.77
C PHE A 76 32.00 19.56 29.97
N ARG A 77 31.09 19.24 30.90
CA ARG A 77 29.78 19.92 31.08
C ARG A 77 29.90 21.38 31.52
N ASP A 78 30.98 21.72 32.21
CA ASP A 78 31.21 23.05 32.80
C ASP A 78 32.27 23.88 32.05
N ARG A 79 32.53 23.54 30.78
CA ARG A 79 33.28 24.40 29.85
C ARG A 79 32.69 25.82 29.81
N SER A 80 33.56 26.81 29.66
CA SER A 80 33.13 28.21 29.53
C SER A 80 32.36 28.42 28.21
N VAL A 81 31.59 29.50 28.14
CA VAL A 81 30.86 29.86 26.92
C VAL A 81 31.83 30.06 25.75
N GLU A 82 32.96 30.73 26.01
CA GLU A 82 34.00 31.03 25.02
C GLU A 82 34.63 29.75 24.46
N GLU A 83 35.00 28.80 25.32
CA GLU A 83 35.57 27.52 24.90
C GLU A 83 34.57 26.71 24.05
N ASN A 84 33.30 26.69 24.46
CA ASN A 84 32.26 25.99 23.70
C ASN A 84 32.01 26.62 22.32
N LEU A 85 32.02 27.96 22.23
CA LEU A 85 31.86 28.67 20.96
C LEU A 85 33.04 28.40 20.01
N ASP A 86 34.28 28.44 20.51
CA ASP A 86 35.48 28.10 19.73
C ASP A 86 35.40 26.66 19.19
N LEU A 87 35.17 25.70 20.09
CA LEU A 87 35.10 24.29 19.72
C LEU A 87 33.98 24.01 18.72
N PHE A 88 32.80 24.59 18.90
CA PHE A 88 31.68 24.38 17.98
C PHE A 88 31.92 25.01 16.60
N ALA A 89 32.60 26.16 16.54
CA ALA A 89 33.03 26.76 15.28
C ALA A 89 34.06 25.87 14.55
N ARG A 90 35.03 25.30 15.28
CA ARG A 90 36.04 24.36 14.74
C ARG A 90 35.43 23.03 14.29
N MET A 91 34.40 22.54 14.99
CA MET A 91 33.57 21.41 14.53
C MET A 91 32.92 21.72 13.18
N LYS A 92 32.32 22.91 13.02
CA LYS A 92 31.73 23.35 11.73
C LYS A 92 32.79 23.55 10.63
N ALA A 93 34.01 23.90 10.99
CA ALA A 93 35.14 24.06 10.07
C ALA A 93 35.77 22.72 9.62
N GLY A 94 35.32 21.59 10.18
CA GLY A 94 35.82 20.26 9.80
C GLY A 94 37.17 19.89 10.42
N GLU A 95 37.57 20.55 11.51
CA GLU A 95 38.87 20.30 12.15
C GLU A 95 38.97 18.91 12.80
N PHE A 96 37.84 18.34 13.22
CA PHE A 96 37.80 17.11 14.00
C PHE A 96 37.14 15.97 13.22
N PRO A 97 37.59 14.71 13.39
CA PRO A 97 37.03 13.58 12.66
C PRO A 97 35.62 13.21 13.12
N ASP A 98 34.96 12.35 12.35
CA ASP A 98 33.63 11.82 12.66
C ASP A 98 33.56 11.23 14.07
N GLY A 99 32.50 11.59 14.79
CA GLY A 99 32.25 11.10 16.15
C GLY A 99 33.17 11.65 17.24
N ALA A 100 34.19 12.46 16.91
CA ALA A 100 35.15 12.97 17.90
C ALA A 100 34.52 13.93 18.91
N ARG A 101 33.54 14.72 18.49
CA ARG A 101 32.85 15.71 19.32
C ARG A 101 31.37 15.82 18.98
N THR A 102 30.59 16.16 19.99
CA THR A 102 29.16 16.47 19.85
C THR A 102 28.81 17.77 20.57
N LEU A 103 27.83 18.51 20.07
CA LEU A 103 27.19 19.57 20.87
C LEU A 103 26.04 18.94 21.64
N ARG A 104 25.96 19.17 22.95
CA ARG A 104 24.91 18.63 23.82
C ARG A 104 24.17 19.77 24.51
N ALA A 105 22.88 19.59 24.72
CA ALA A 105 22.11 20.46 25.59
C ALA A 105 22.58 20.27 27.05
N LYS A 106 22.54 21.35 27.84
CA LYS A 106 22.81 21.36 29.29
C LYS A 106 21.48 21.49 30.02
N ILE A 107 20.89 20.36 30.40
CA ILE A 107 19.55 20.28 31.00
C ILE A 107 19.70 19.73 32.43
N ASP A 108 19.31 18.48 32.67
CA ASP A 108 19.41 17.82 33.96
C ASP A 108 19.82 16.36 33.76
N VAL A 109 21.03 16.03 34.24
CA VAL A 109 21.58 14.68 34.15
C VAL A 109 20.80 13.67 35.01
N ASN A 110 20.05 14.14 36.02
CA ASN A 110 19.23 13.32 36.90
C ASN A 110 17.76 13.26 36.49
N ALA A 111 17.38 13.86 35.36
CA ALA A 111 15.99 13.91 34.92
C ALA A 111 15.39 12.50 34.85
N ALA A 112 14.14 12.35 35.29
CA ALA A 112 13.42 11.08 35.18
C ALA A 112 13.28 10.63 33.71
N ASN A 113 13.08 11.60 32.80
CA ASN A 113 13.08 11.36 31.37
C ASN A 113 14.51 11.37 30.81
N ILE A 114 14.94 10.26 30.20
CA ILE A 114 16.28 10.13 29.60
C ILE A 114 16.53 11.13 28.47
N TRP A 115 15.49 11.60 27.78
CA TRP A 115 15.60 12.59 26.70
C TRP A 115 15.99 13.98 27.23
N LEU A 116 15.80 14.25 28.51
CA LEU A 116 16.26 15.47 29.18
C LEU A 116 17.64 15.32 29.82
N ARG A 117 18.29 14.14 29.72
CA ARG A 117 19.64 13.94 30.24
C ARG A 117 20.69 14.36 29.22
N ASP A 118 20.90 15.67 29.13
CA ASP A 118 21.86 16.33 28.25
C ASP A 118 21.91 15.70 26.84
N PRO A 119 20.81 15.72 26.07
CA PRO A 119 20.74 15.10 24.74
C PRO A 119 21.72 15.74 23.75
N VAL A 120 22.12 14.96 22.74
CA VAL A 120 22.97 15.44 21.65
C VAL A 120 22.13 16.31 20.70
N LEU A 121 22.63 17.49 20.35
CA LEU A 121 22.02 18.42 19.41
C LEU A 121 22.70 18.38 18.04
N TYR A 122 24.02 18.25 18.00
CA TYR A 122 24.80 18.13 16.76
C TYR A 122 25.86 17.03 16.87
N ARG A 123 26.13 16.39 15.73
CA ARG A 123 27.24 15.44 15.53
C ARG A 123 28.09 15.81 14.33
N ILE A 124 29.35 15.41 14.34
CA ILE A 124 30.23 15.48 13.18
C ILE A 124 29.98 14.29 12.26
N ARG A 125 29.86 14.57 10.97
CA ARG A 125 29.84 13.57 9.90
C ARG A 125 30.36 14.19 8.60
N HIS A 126 31.48 13.71 8.08
CA HIS A 126 32.03 14.11 6.79
C HIS A 126 31.35 13.31 5.67
N ALA A 127 30.14 13.72 5.33
CA ALA A 127 29.37 13.14 4.23
C ALA A 127 28.69 14.25 3.43
N SER A 128 28.68 14.10 2.10
CA SER A 128 28.00 15.03 1.21
C SER A 128 26.49 14.92 1.38
N HIS A 129 25.80 16.05 1.53
CA HIS A 129 24.35 16.11 1.64
C HIS A 129 23.70 16.37 0.28
N HIS A 130 22.62 15.67 -0.04
CA HIS A 130 22.00 15.71 -1.37
C HIS A 130 21.53 17.11 -1.83
N ARG A 131 21.24 18.04 -0.91
CA ARG A 131 20.86 19.44 -1.21
C ARG A 131 21.93 20.49 -0.95
N THR A 132 22.76 20.29 0.08
CA THR A 132 23.70 21.30 0.57
C THR A 132 25.16 20.95 0.24
N GLY A 133 25.38 19.84 -0.47
CA GLY A 133 26.69 19.35 -0.87
C GLY A 133 27.61 19.19 0.33
N ASP A 134 28.82 19.72 0.20
CA ASP A 134 29.87 19.65 1.22
C ASP A 134 29.93 20.92 2.10
N LYS A 135 28.89 21.77 2.08
CA LYS A 135 28.83 22.99 2.90
C LYS A 135 28.90 22.69 4.41
N TRP A 136 28.44 21.51 4.82
CA TRP A 136 28.30 21.14 6.23
C TRP A 136 28.99 19.79 6.52
N CYS A 137 29.75 19.75 7.61
CA CYS A 137 30.31 18.53 8.21
C CYS A 137 29.77 18.26 9.62
N ILE A 138 28.86 19.12 10.11
CA ILE A 138 28.09 18.92 11.33
C ILE A 138 26.61 18.88 10.98
N TYR A 139 25.89 17.92 11.55
CA TYR A 139 24.48 17.71 11.27
C TYR A 139 23.66 17.69 12.55
N PRO A 140 22.48 18.34 12.56
CA PRO A 140 21.61 18.37 13.72
C PRO A 140 20.99 16.99 13.97
N MET A 141 20.66 16.72 15.23
CA MET A 141 19.86 15.57 15.64
C MET A 141 18.37 15.81 15.42
N TYR A 142 17.58 14.74 15.37
CA TYR A 142 16.15 14.79 15.05
C TYR A 142 15.38 15.77 15.94
N ASP A 143 15.48 15.66 17.27
CA ASP A 143 14.72 16.52 18.20
C ASP A 143 15.02 18.02 18.01
N TRP A 144 16.28 18.35 17.70
CA TRP A 144 16.71 19.72 17.41
C TRP A 144 16.14 20.23 16.09
N ALA A 145 16.32 19.46 15.01
CA ALA A 145 15.87 19.83 13.68
C ALA A 145 14.34 19.87 13.57
N HIS A 146 13.63 18.90 14.14
CA HIS A 146 12.16 18.78 14.08
C HIS A 146 11.50 19.97 14.78
N THR A 147 11.85 20.23 16.03
CA THR A 147 11.31 21.34 16.83
C THR A 147 11.53 22.70 16.15
N LEU A 148 12.75 22.94 15.66
CA LEU A 148 13.08 24.21 15.03
C LEU A 148 12.48 24.35 13.63
N SER A 149 12.31 23.26 12.87
CA SER A 149 11.58 23.30 11.59
C SER A 149 10.14 23.73 11.82
N ASP A 150 9.45 23.12 12.79
CA ASP A 150 8.06 23.48 13.11
C ASP A 150 7.95 24.97 13.49
N TYR A 151 8.87 25.47 14.30
CA TYR A 151 8.90 26.88 14.68
C TYR A 151 9.18 27.81 13.50
N VAL A 152 10.16 27.47 12.66
CA VAL A 152 10.54 28.22 11.46
C VAL A 152 9.38 28.35 10.48
N GLU A 153 8.61 27.27 10.32
CA GLU A 153 7.49 27.18 9.38
C GLU A 153 6.16 27.72 9.96
N GLY A 154 6.14 28.09 11.24
CA GLY A 154 4.93 28.58 11.90
C GLY A 154 3.86 27.51 12.08
N ILE A 155 4.28 26.25 12.25
CA ILE A 155 3.38 25.14 12.55
C ILE A 155 2.65 25.42 13.86
N THR A 156 1.36 25.11 13.90
CA THR A 156 0.54 25.26 15.11
C THR A 156 0.37 23.92 15.83
N HIS A 157 0.15 22.84 15.07
CA HIS A 157 -0.07 21.49 15.56
C HIS A 157 0.90 20.53 14.87
N SER A 158 1.99 20.20 15.57
CA SER A 158 2.97 19.21 15.11
C SER A 158 2.47 17.81 15.48
N VAL A 159 1.99 17.06 14.48
CA VAL A 159 1.34 15.76 14.71
C VAL A 159 2.30 14.62 14.40
N CYS A 160 2.63 13.81 15.42
CA CYS A 160 3.55 12.68 15.30
C CYS A 160 2.98 11.41 15.96
N THR A 161 3.72 10.30 15.93
CA THR A 161 3.26 9.05 16.54
C THR A 161 3.66 8.94 18.01
N LEU A 162 2.99 8.07 18.77
CA LEU A 162 3.22 7.86 20.22
C LEU A 162 4.67 7.52 20.58
N GLU A 163 5.48 6.99 19.67
CA GLU A 163 6.92 6.79 19.91
C GLU A 163 7.65 8.09 20.30
N PHE A 164 7.12 9.26 19.90
CA PHE A 164 7.69 10.57 20.20
C PHE A 164 7.04 11.28 21.41
N GLU A 165 6.10 10.63 22.11
CA GLU A 165 5.50 11.19 23.32
C GLU A 165 6.56 11.47 24.41
N VAL A 166 7.54 10.58 24.55
CA VAL A 166 8.65 10.75 25.50
C VAL A 166 9.65 11.84 25.07
N HIS A 167 9.58 12.30 23.82
CA HIS A 167 10.43 13.38 23.29
C HIS A 167 9.81 14.77 23.48
N ARG A 168 8.49 14.87 23.63
CA ARG A 168 7.78 16.17 23.82
C ARG A 168 8.39 17.07 24.90
N PRO A 169 8.80 16.58 26.09
CA PRO A 169 9.44 17.45 27.07
C PRO A 169 10.73 18.11 26.56
N LEU A 170 11.48 17.45 25.67
CA LEU A 170 12.66 18.04 25.03
C LEU A 170 12.25 19.05 23.95
N TYR A 171 11.20 18.77 23.19
CA TYR A 171 10.61 19.71 22.24
C TYR A 171 10.26 21.04 22.92
N ASP A 172 9.49 20.97 24.00
CA ASP A 172 9.08 22.15 24.79
C ASP A 172 10.30 22.85 25.40
N TRP A 173 11.25 22.08 25.95
CA TRP A 173 12.49 22.62 26.50
C TRP A 173 13.30 23.41 25.48
N ILE A 174 13.42 22.94 24.22
CA ILE A 174 14.17 23.65 23.17
C ILE A 174 13.55 25.04 22.92
N LEU A 175 12.23 25.10 22.79
CA LEU A 175 11.50 26.34 22.54
C LEU A 175 11.65 27.33 23.70
N ASP A 176 11.51 26.84 24.94
CA ASP A 176 11.68 27.62 26.17
C ASP A 176 13.14 28.07 26.36
N ALA A 177 14.10 27.18 26.10
CA ALA A 177 15.51 27.45 26.31
C ALA A 177 16.05 28.55 25.40
N LEU A 178 15.53 28.61 24.17
CA LEU A 178 15.81 29.65 23.19
C LEU A 178 14.98 30.92 23.39
N GLU A 179 13.98 30.91 24.29
CA GLU A 179 13.11 32.06 24.58
C GLU A 179 12.44 32.59 23.30
N LEU A 180 11.99 31.67 22.45
CA LEU A 180 11.40 32.00 21.16
C LEU A 180 10.04 32.68 21.35
N PRO A 181 9.76 33.79 20.66
CA PRO A 181 8.49 34.50 20.79
C PRO A 181 7.32 33.68 20.24
N GLU A 182 6.15 33.89 20.82
CA GLU A 182 4.87 33.35 20.35
C GLU A 182 4.51 33.90 18.94
N PRO A 183 3.76 33.14 18.12
CA PRO A 183 3.18 31.83 18.41
C PRO A 183 4.20 30.67 18.29
N ARG A 184 4.12 29.70 19.20
CA ARG A 184 4.94 28.49 19.19
C ARG A 184 4.16 27.22 18.81
N PRO A 185 4.80 26.28 18.10
CA PRO A 185 4.17 25.01 17.74
C PRO A 185 3.94 24.14 18.98
N HIS A 186 2.91 23.29 18.93
CA HIS A 186 2.63 22.31 19.98
C HIS A 186 2.59 20.89 19.41
N GLN A 187 3.24 19.94 20.09
CA GLN A 187 3.27 18.54 19.68
C GLN A 187 2.03 17.77 20.16
N TYR A 188 1.44 17.00 19.25
CA TYR A 188 0.34 16.08 19.50
C TYR A 188 0.64 14.69 18.93
N GLU A 189 0.40 13.65 19.72
CA GLU A 189 0.71 12.29 19.33
C GLU A 189 -0.54 11.45 19.05
N PHE A 190 -0.45 10.53 18.10
CA PHE A 190 -1.46 9.52 17.85
C PHE A 190 -0.85 8.11 17.70
N ALA A 191 -1.66 7.08 17.91
CA ALA A 191 -1.26 5.70 17.72
C ALA A 191 -1.04 5.42 16.23
N ARG A 192 0.15 4.93 15.89
CA ARG A 192 0.46 4.51 14.52
C ARG A 192 -0.45 3.35 14.07
N LEU A 193 -0.70 3.26 12.77
CA LEU A 193 -1.36 2.09 12.17
C LEU A 193 -0.45 0.85 12.26
N ASN A 194 -1.01 -0.26 12.74
CA ASN A 194 -0.46 -1.60 12.58
C ASN A 194 -1.55 -2.51 12.00
N LEU A 195 -1.23 -3.26 10.96
CA LEU A 195 -2.19 -4.10 10.24
C LEU A 195 -1.80 -5.57 10.35
N THR A 196 -2.76 -6.46 10.62
CA THR A 196 -2.50 -7.90 10.59
C THR A 196 -2.03 -8.36 9.20
N TYR A 197 -1.30 -9.48 9.12
CA TYR A 197 -0.75 -10.07 7.90
C TYR A 197 0.20 -9.13 7.13
N SER A 198 0.90 -8.25 7.84
CA SER A 198 1.78 -7.27 7.24
C SER A 198 3.01 -6.97 8.10
N VAL A 199 4.01 -6.35 7.47
CA VAL A 199 5.16 -5.75 8.16
C VAL A 199 5.22 -4.27 7.77
N MET A 200 5.34 -3.38 8.76
CA MET A 200 5.36 -1.93 8.54
C MET A 200 6.74 -1.31 8.73
N SER A 201 7.73 -2.07 9.23
CA SER A 201 9.06 -1.53 9.49
C SER A 201 9.86 -1.33 8.19
N LYS A 202 10.45 -0.14 8.00
CA LYS A 202 11.28 0.19 6.84
C LYS A 202 12.41 -0.83 6.62
N ARG A 203 13.05 -1.29 7.70
CA ARG A 203 14.12 -2.30 7.63
C ARG A 203 13.65 -3.60 6.99
N LYS A 204 12.48 -4.13 7.40
CA LYS A 204 11.93 -5.37 6.85
C LYS A 204 11.44 -5.20 5.41
N LEU A 205 10.83 -4.06 5.09
CA LEU A 205 10.42 -3.73 3.72
C LEU A 205 11.62 -3.66 2.76
N ILE A 206 12.72 -3.00 3.17
CA ILE A 206 13.99 -3.00 2.43
C ILE A 206 14.50 -4.43 2.23
N GLN A 207 14.42 -5.27 3.26
CA GLN A 207 14.86 -6.65 3.18
C GLN A 207 14.04 -7.47 2.17
N LEU A 208 12.71 -7.31 2.13
CA LEU A 208 11.85 -7.95 1.13
C LEU A 208 12.26 -7.59 -0.30
N VAL A 209 12.59 -6.32 -0.55
CA VAL A 209 13.00 -5.81 -1.86
C VAL A 209 14.41 -6.30 -2.22
N ASN A 210 15.39 -6.11 -1.34
CA ASN A 210 16.79 -6.46 -1.60
C ASN A 210 17.00 -7.97 -1.77
N GLU A 211 16.27 -8.79 -1.01
CA GLU A 211 16.31 -10.26 -1.14
C GLU A 211 15.41 -10.79 -2.26
N LYS A 212 14.77 -9.91 -3.06
CA LYS A 212 13.90 -10.27 -4.20
C LYS A 212 12.72 -11.18 -3.82
N LEU A 213 12.22 -11.03 -2.60
CA LEU A 213 11.00 -11.71 -2.13
C LEU A 213 9.74 -11.02 -2.67
N VAL A 214 9.90 -9.77 -3.11
CA VAL A 214 8.95 -8.99 -3.91
C VAL A 214 9.67 -8.37 -5.12
N ASN A 215 8.91 -7.93 -6.12
CA ASN A 215 9.43 -7.42 -7.39
C ASN A 215 9.94 -5.97 -7.31
N GLY A 216 9.73 -5.29 -6.18
CA GLY A 216 10.10 -3.88 -5.99
C GLY A 216 9.27 -3.22 -4.89
N TRP A 217 9.49 -1.91 -4.71
CA TRP A 217 8.70 -1.10 -3.77
C TRP A 217 7.24 -0.93 -4.17
N ASP A 218 6.94 -1.04 -5.46
CA ASP A 218 5.60 -0.94 -6.03
C ASP A 218 4.96 -2.32 -6.28
N ASP A 219 5.53 -3.41 -5.77
CA ASP A 219 4.92 -4.74 -5.88
C ASP A 219 3.51 -4.74 -5.27
N PRO A 220 2.47 -5.22 -5.97
CA PRO A 220 1.08 -5.23 -5.47
C PRO A 220 0.83 -6.01 -4.17
N ARG A 221 1.80 -6.80 -3.69
CA ARG A 221 1.75 -7.48 -2.39
C ARG A 221 2.22 -6.58 -1.24
N MET A 222 2.94 -5.50 -1.54
CA MET A 222 3.44 -4.54 -0.57
C MET A 222 2.33 -3.56 -0.16
N LEU A 223 2.33 -3.16 1.11
CA LEU A 223 1.45 -2.11 1.64
C LEU A 223 2.02 -0.69 1.49
N THR A 224 2.99 -0.52 0.59
CA THR A 224 3.41 0.81 0.14
C THR A 224 2.26 1.48 -0.63
N ILE A 225 2.21 2.81 -0.62
CA ILE A 225 1.19 3.55 -1.37
C ILE A 225 1.31 3.25 -2.87
N SER A 226 2.53 3.23 -3.41
CA SER A 226 2.81 2.80 -4.78
C SER A 226 2.35 1.37 -5.09
N GLY A 227 2.60 0.41 -4.19
CA GLY A 227 2.18 -0.99 -4.34
C GLY A 227 0.66 -1.14 -4.34
N LEU A 228 -0.02 -0.48 -3.41
CA LEU A 228 -1.49 -0.46 -3.35
C LEU A 228 -2.10 0.22 -4.58
N ARG A 229 -1.53 1.34 -5.04
CA ARG A 229 -1.95 2.01 -6.28
C ARG A 229 -1.82 1.07 -7.48
N ARG A 230 -0.67 0.40 -7.64
CA ARG A 230 -0.42 -0.56 -8.73
C ARG A 230 -1.31 -1.81 -8.65
N ARG A 231 -1.62 -2.27 -7.44
CA ARG A 231 -2.60 -3.34 -7.19
C ARG A 231 -4.02 -2.99 -7.68
N GLY A 232 -4.32 -1.70 -7.80
CA GLY A 232 -5.62 -1.19 -8.19
C GLY A 232 -6.45 -0.65 -7.02
N VAL A 233 -5.85 -0.45 -5.85
CA VAL A 233 -6.51 0.29 -4.76
C VAL A 233 -6.65 1.75 -5.20
N THR A 234 -7.77 2.37 -4.83
CA THR A 234 -8.06 3.78 -5.13
C THR A 234 -7.67 4.66 -3.95
N ALA A 235 -7.31 5.92 -4.22
CA ALA A 235 -6.96 6.88 -3.18
C ALA A 235 -8.13 7.12 -2.21
N SER A 236 -9.36 7.20 -2.75
CA SER A 236 -10.59 7.31 -1.95
C SER A 236 -10.79 6.13 -0.99
N ALA A 237 -10.42 4.90 -1.38
CA ALA A 237 -10.60 3.74 -0.50
C ALA A 237 -9.63 3.80 0.68
N LEU A 238 -8.39 4.24 0.44
CA LEU A 238 -7.41 4.43 1.51
C LEU A 238 -7.80 5.58 2.45
N ARG A 239 -8.34 6.68 1.91
CA ARG A 239 -8.88 7.77 2.74
C ARG A 239 -10.06 7.30 3.58
N ALA A 240 -11.02 6.60 2.98
CA ALA A 240 -12.16 6.04 3.70
C ALA A 240 -11.72 5.06 4.79
N PHE A 241 -10.70 4.24 4.52
CA PHE A 241 -10.12 3.34 5.51
C PHE A 241 -9.52 4.13 6.67
N ALA A 242 -8.70 5.15 6.40
CA ALA A 242 -8.11 6.01 7.41
C ALA A 242 -9.17 6.74 8.27
N TYR A 243 -10.27 7.20 7.65
CA TYR A 243 -11.39 7.78 8.39
C TYR A 243 -12.10 6.77 9.29
N ASN A 244 -12.33 5.56 8.79
CA ASN A 244 -13.10 4.53 9.49
C ASN A 244 -12.36 3.94 10.70
N ILE A 245 -11.03 3.80 10.62
CA ILE A 245 -10.23 3.32 11.76
C ILE A 245 -10.08 4.38 12.86
N GLY A 246 -10.29 5.65 12.52
CA GLY A 246 -10.18 6.78 13.43
C GLY A 246 -8.74 7.11 13.86
N ILE A 247 -8.62 8.16 14.66
CA ILE A 247 -7.35 8.63 15.22
C ILE A 247 -7.48 8.56 16.74
N THR A 248 -6.64 7.75 17.39
CA THR A 248 -6.67 7.55 18.85
C THR A 248 -5.26 7.57 19.43
N LYS A 249 -5.15 7.60 20.77
CA LYS A 249 -3.88 7.37 21.49
C LYS A 249 -3.74 5.92 22.00
N TYR A 250 -4.58 5.00 21.55
CA TYR A 250 -4.53 3.59 21.95
C TYR A 250 -3.89 2.75 20.86
N PRO A 251 -2.69 2.18 21.08
CA PRO A 251 -2.09 1.24 20.14
C PRO A 251 -2.99 0.02 19.99
N SER A 252 -3.36 -0.29 18.75
CA SER A 252 -4.15 -1.48 18.43
C SER A 252 -3.69 -2.09 17.12
N MET A 253 -3.95 -3.38 16.96
CA MET A 253 -3.76 -4.06 15.69
C MET A 253 -5.06 -4.05 14.91
N THR A 254 -5.05 -3.38 13.76
CA THR A 254 -6.19 -3.35 12.84
C THR A 254 -6.20 -4.63 12.01
N GLU A 255 -7.37 -5.24 11.84
CA GLU A 255 -7.49 -6.41 10.97
C GLU A 255 -7.40 -6.02 9.49
N MET A 256 -6.60 -6.76 8.70
CA MET A 256 -6.53 -6.63 7.24
C MET A 256 -7.91 -6.66 6.57
N ALA A 257 -8.85 -7.43 7.14
CA ALA A 257 -10.22 -7.52 6.64
C ALA A 257 -10.94 -6.16 6.58
N VAL A 258 -10.61 -5.20 7.46
CA VAL A 258 -11.20 -3.85 7.45
C VAL A 258 -10.75 -3.06 6.23
N LEU A 259 -9.46 -3.14 5.87
CA LEU A 259 -8.94 -2.54 4.64
C LEU A 259 -9.58 -3.17 3.41
N GLU A 260 -9.60 -4.51 3.36
CA GLU A 260 -10.19 -5.23 2.23
C GLU A 260 -11.70 -4.96 2.08
N HIS A 261 -12.45 -4.81 3.17
CA HIS A 261 -13.86 -4.44 3.15
C HIS A 261 -14.05 -3.05 2.55
N THR A 262 -13.27 -2.06 3.00
CA THR A 262 -13.32 -0.70 2.48
C THR A 262 -13.03 -0.67 0.98
N MET A 263 -12.05 -1.45 0.52
CA MET A 263 -11.75 -1.61 -0.90
C MET A 263 -12.92 -2.21 -1.68
N ARG A 264 -13.55 -3.28 -1.17
CA ARG A 264 -14.70 -3.94 -1.81
C ARG A 264 -15.89 -3.01 -1.93
N ASP A 265 -16.19 -2.25 -0.89
CA ASP A 265 -17.36 -1.36 -0.86
C ASP A 265 -17.25 -0.24 -1.89
N GLU A 266 -16.07 0.36 -2.01
CA GLU A 266 -15.82 1.39 -3.01
C GLU A 266 -15.85 0.81 -4.43
N LEU A 267 -15.15 -0.30 -4.66
CA LEU A 267 -15.07 -0.92 -5.97
C LEU A 267 -16.43 -1.48 -6.42
N ASN A 268 -17.29 -1.95 -5.50
CA ASN A 268 -18.65 -2.38 -5.83
C ASN A 268 -19.46 -1.23 -6.45
N ARG A 269 -19.29 -0.01 -5.93
CA ARG A 269 -19.99 1.17 -6.44
C ARG A 269 -19.39 1.68 -7.75
N ALA A 270 -18.06 1.72 -7.87
CA ALA A 270 -17.38 2.43 -8.95
C ALA A 270 -17.00 1.54 -10.15
N ALA A 271 -16.74 0.25 -9.96
CA ALA A 271 -16.12 -0.57 -10.99
C ALA A 271 -17.11 -0.99 -12.09
N THR A 272 -16.64 -1.01 -13.34
CA THR A 272 -17.45 -1.55 -14.45
C THR A 272 -17.35 -3.07 -14.51
N ARG A 273 -18.49 -3.75 -14.69
CA ARG A 273 -18.60 -5.20 -14.77
C ARG A 273 -18.18 -5.70 -16.14
N ARG A 274 -17.34 -6.72 -16.17
CA ARG A 274 -16.79 -7.35 -17.38
C ARG A 274 -16.76 -8.87 -17.18
N LEU A 275 -16.84 -9.61 -18.27
CA LEU A 275 -16.65 -11.05 -18.27
C LEU A 275 -15.18 -11.37 -18.58
N ALA A 276 -14.59 -12.18 -17.70
CA ALA A 276 -13.28 -12.78 -17.85
C ALA A 276 -13.42 -14.25 -17.42
N VAL A 277 -12.64 -15.14 -18.03
CA VAL A 277 -12.51 -16.55 -17.66
C VAL A 277 -11.03 -16.79 -17.38
N LEU A 278 -10.68 -17.03 -16.12
CA LEU A 278 -9.31 -17.15 -15.64
C LEU A 278 -8.71 -18.53 -15.94
N ARG A 279 -9.52 -19.59 -15.86
CA ARG A 279 -9.12 -20.97 -16.16
C ARG A 279 -10.07 -21.56 -17.21
N PRO A 280 -9.83 -21.31 -18.51
CA PRO A 280 -10.81 -21.61 -19.55
C PRO A 280 -10.97 -23.11 -19.81
N ILE A 281 -12.21 -23.60 -19.77
CA ILE A 281 -12.65 -24.86 -20.42
C ILE A 281 -13.45 -24.50 -21.67
N LYS A 282 -13.20 -25.18 -22.79
CA LYS A 282 -13.94 -25.01 -24.04
C LYS A 282 -15.35 -25.61 -23.93
N VAL A 283 -16.35 -24.87 -24.40
CA VAL A 283 -17.73 -25.34 -24.55
C VAL A 283 -18.15 -25.21 -26.01
N VAL A 284 -18.72 -26.27 -26.58
CA VAL A 284 -19.25 -26.28 -27.95
C VAL A 284 -20.77 -26.49 -27.90
N LEU A 285 -21.52 -25.51 -28.39
CA LEU A 285 -22.98 -25.57 -28.45
C LEU A 285 -23.43 -26.33 -29.71
N THR A 286 -23.77 -27.61 -29.57
CA THR A 286 -23.96 -28.53 -30.69
C THR A 286 -25.12 -28.14 -31.62
N ASN A 287 -26.17 -27.52 -31.07
CA ASN A 287 -27.34 -27.03 -31.81
C ASN A 287 -27.31 -25.52 -32.12
N TYR A 288 -26.20 -24.82 -31.89
CA TYR A 288 -26.03 -23.42 -32.31
C TYR A 288 -25.27 -23.33 -33.66
N PRO A 289 -25.73 -22.51 -34.63
CA PRO A 289 -25.07 -22.40 -35.94
C PRO A 289 -23.61 -21.93 -35.84
N GLN A 290 -22.74 -22.54 -36.65
CA GLN A 290 -21.29 -22.32 -36.59
C GLN A 290 -20.87 -20.86 -36.87
N ASP A 291 -21.45 -20.24 -37.90
CA ASP A 291 -21.08 -18.89 -38.34
C ASP A 291 -21.92 -17.77 -37.72
N LYS A 292 -22.83 -18.11 -36.81
CA LYS A 292 -23.69 -17.12 -36.15
C LYS A 292 -22.95 -16.49 -34.97
N ILE A 293 -22.81 -15.16 -35.01
CA ILE A 293 -22.41 -14.34 -33.86
C ILE A 293 -23.55 -13.40 -33.51
N GLU A 294 -24.07 -13.56 -32.29
CA GLU A 294 -25.13 -12.72 -31.76
C GLU A 294 -24.58 -11.71 -30.75
N LYS A 295 -25.09 -10.48 -30.76
CA LYS A 295 -24.69 -9.43 -29.82
C LYS A 295 -25.73 -9.30 -28.71
N LEU A 296 -25.36 -9.69 -27.50
CA LEU A 296 -26.21 -9.66 -26.31
C LEU A 296 -25.97 -8.41 -25.48
N ASP A 297 -27.01 -7.87 -24.84
CA ASP A 297 -26.91 -6.70 -23.96
C ASP A 297 -26.46 -7.11 -22.54
N ALA A 298 -25.48 -6.39 -22.02
CA ALA A 298 -25.01 -6.53 -20.64
C ALA A 298 -24.86 -5.17 -19.97
N ILE A 299 -25.34 -5.08 -18.73
CA ILE A 299 -25.26 -3.86 -17.91
C ILE A 299 -23.81 -3.64 -17.47
N ASN A 300 -23.33 -2.40 -17.54
CA ASN A 300 -21.97 -2.06 -17.13
C ASN A 300 -21.80 -1.94 -15.61
N ASN A 301 -22.81 -1.49 -14.88
CA ASN A 301 -22.78 -1.43 -13.42
C ASN A 301 -24.22 -1.43 -12.88
N GLN A 302 -24.56 -2.38 -12.01
CA GLN A 302 -25.90 -2.43 -11.41
C GLN A 302 -26.11 -1.35 -10.34
N GLU A 303 -25.03 -0.84 -9.74
CA GLU A 303 -25.06 0.20 -8.70
C GLU A 303 -25.10 1.62 -9.28
N ASP A 304 -24.96 1.77 -10.61
CA ASP A 304 -24.98 3.05 -11.31
C ASP A 304 -25.99 3.00 -12.48
N PRO A 305 -27.18 3.62 -12.31
CA PRO A 305 -28.21 3.69 -13.36
C PRO A 305 -27.72 4.33 -14.67
N ASN A 306 -26.68 5.17 -14.61
CA ASN A 306 -26.14 5.89 -15.77
C ASN A 306 -24.97 5.16 -16.44
N ALA A 307 -24.54 4.00 -15.93
CA ALA A 307 -23.41 3.25 -16.51
C ALA A 307 -23.70 2.65 -17.90
N GLY A 308 -24.98 2.62 -18.30
CA GLY A 308 -25.42 2.11 -19.59
C GLY A 308 -25.16 0.61 -19.79
N THR A 309 -25.22 0.18 -21.04
CA THR A 309 -25.01 -1.21 -21.45
C THR A 309 -23.87 -1.35 -22.44
N ARG A 310 -23.42 -2.59 -22.65
CA ARG A 310 -22.47 -2.98 -23.70
C ARG A 310 -22.98 -4.22 -24.44
N LYS A 311 -22.45 -4.43 -25.63
CA LYS A 311 -22.72 -5.64 -26.42
C LYS A 311 -21.65 -6.71 -26.19
N ILE A 312 -22.06 -7.93 -25.86
CA ILE A 312 -21.19 -9.09 -25.69
C ILE A 312 -21.45 -10.09 -26.83
N PRO A 313 -20.42 -10.57 -27.56
CA PRO A 313 -20.61 -11.56 -28.61
C PRO A 313 -20.91 -12.94 -28.01
N PHE A 314 -21.92 -13.61 -28.55
CA PHE A 314 -22.29 -15.00 -28.29
C PHE A 314 -22.10 -15.81 -29.57
N SER A 315 -21.48 -16.98 -29.47
CA SER A 315 -21.14 -17.85 -30.60
C SER A 315 -21.33 -19.32 -30.22
N ARG A 316 -21.18 -20.21 -31.21
CA ARG A 316 -21.19 -21.66 -31.00
C ARG A 316 -20.13 -22.13 -29.99
N GLU A 317 -18.92 -21.59 -30.09
CA GLU A 317 -17.81 -21.96 -29.21
C GLU A 317 -17.63 -20.90 -28.12
N LEU A 318 -17.59 -21.34 -26.86
CA LEU A 318 -17.46 -20.51 -25.68
C LEU A 318 -16.33 -21.01 -24.77
N TYR A 319 -15.92 -20.17 -23.83
CA TYR A 319 -15.13 -20.54 -22.67
C TYR A 319 -15.92 -20.28 -21.39
N ILE A 320 -15.78 -21.19 -20.41
CA ILE A 320 -16.27 -21.04 -19.03
C ILE A 320 -15.13 -21.34 -18.05
N GLU A 321 -15.31 -21.01 -16.77
CA GLU A 321 -14.33 -21.39 -15.74
C GLU A 321 -14.27 -22.89 -15.54
N ASN A 322 -13.06 -23.39 -15.29
CA ASN A 322 -12.85 -24.77 -14.92
C ASN A 322 -13.67 -25.16 -13.68
N ASP A 323 -13.69 -24.30 -12.67
CA ASP A 323 -14.44 -24.51 -11.41
C ASP A 323 -15.98 -24.51 -11.58
N ASP A 324 -16.47 -24.07 -12.74
CA ASP A 324 -17.91 -24.02 -13.05
C ASP A 324 -18.44 -25.31 -13.68
N PHE A 325 -17.58 -26.32 -13.85
CA PHE A 325 -17.98 -27.67 -14.25
C PHE A 325 -17.47 -28.74 -13.27
N MET A 326 -18.33 -29.70 -12.94
CA MET A 326 -17.96 -30.93 -12.22
C MET A 326 -18.79 -32.11 -12.71
N GLU A 327 -18.14 -33.23 -13.05
CA GLU A 327 -18.84 -34.46 -13.47
C GLU A 327 -19.70 -35.02 -12.33
N THR A 328 -19.10 -35.17 -11.15
CA THR A 328 -19.75 -35.72 -9.95
C THR A 328 -19.74 -34.67 -8.83
N PRO A 329 -20.65 -33.69 -8.87
CA PRO A 329 -20.62 -32.60 -7.92
C PRO A 329 -21.15 -33.00 -6.53
N PRO A 330 -20.66 -32.39 -5.44
CA PRO A 330 -21.25 -32.55 -4.12
C PRO A 330 -22.67 -31.92 -4.04
N PRO A 331 -23.47 -32.27 -3.01
CA PRO A 331 -24.73 -31.58 -2.74
C PRO A 331 -24.53 -30.06 -2.64
N LYS A 332 -25.54 -29.28 -3.06
CA LYS A 332 -25.52 -27.80 -3.11
C LYS A 332 -24.52 -27.19 -4.12
N TYR A 333 -24.01 -27.98 -5.06
CA TYR A 333 -23.37 -27.45 -6.26
C TYR A 333 -24.44 -27.02 -7.28
N PHE A 334 -24.40 -25.76 -7.71
CA PHE A 334 -25.41 -25.17 -8.59
C PHE A 334 -24.89 -24.78 -9.97
N ARG A 335 -23.64 -25.10 -10.30
CA ARG A 335 -23.07 -24.85 -11.64
C ARG A 335 -23.26 -26.06 -12.56
N LEU A 336 -22.52 -26.11 -13.67
CA LEU A 336 -22.71 -27.12 -14.71
C LEU A 336 -22.20 -28.49 -14.25
N ARG A 337 -22.94 -29.53 -14.59
CA ARG A 337 -22.57 -30.93 -14.34
C ARG A 337 -22.96 -31.78 -15.52
N SER A 338 -22.42 -33.00 -15.61
CA SER A 338 -22.82 -33.96 -16.65
C SER A 338 -24.34 -34.18 -16.63
N GLY A 339 -24.99 -34.03 -17.78
CA GLY A 339 -26.46 -34.10 -17.95
C GLY A 339 -27.26 -32.94 -17.33
N GLY A 340 -26.60 -31.99 -16.65
CA GLY A 340 -27.24 -30.88 -15.96
C GLY A 340 -27.31 -29.60 -16.79
N GLU A 341 -28.08 -28.64 -16.29
CA GLU A 341 -28.29 -27.34 -16.94
C GLU A 341 -27.77 -26.18 -16.09
N VAL A 342 -27.32 -25.10 -16.75
CA VAL A 342 -26.89 -23.86 -16.10
C VAL A 342 -27.27 -22.65 -16.94
N ARG A 343 -27.52 -21.50 -16.30
CA ARG A 343 -27.71 -20.24 -17.01
C ARG A 343 -26.37 -19.57 -17.32
N LEU A 344 -26.16 -19.20 -18.56
CA LEU A 344 -25.10 -18.31 -18.98
C LEU A 344 -25.53 -16.86 -18.73
N LYS A 345 -24.72 -16.08 -18.02
CA LYS A 345 -25.09 -14.71 -17.66
C LYS A 345 -25.32 -13.85 -18.91
N TYR A 346 -26.39 -13.05 -18.93
CA TYR A 346 -26.84 -12.25 -20.09
C TYR A 346 -27.27 -13.04 -21.34
N ALA A 347 -27.30 -14.38 -21.27
CA ALA A 347 -27.51 -15.23 -22.43
C ALA A 347 -28.58 -16.30 -22.14
N TYR A 348 -28.33 -17.51 -22.61
CA TYR A 348 -29.24 -18.64 -22.62
C TYR A 348 -28.97 -19.59 -21.45
N ILE A 349 -29.84 -20.58 -21.29
CA ILE A 349 -29.57 -21.78 -20.53
C ILE A 349 -28.94 -22.83 -21.46
N ILE A 350 -27.91 -23.49 -20.96
CA ILE A 350 -27.25 -24.61 -21.64
C ILE A 350 -27.38 -25.89 -20.82
N LYS A 351 -27.29 -27.04 -21.48
CA LYS A 351 -27.22 -28.37 -20.88
C LYS A 351 -25.96 -29.08 -21.33
N CYS A 352 -25.20 -29.69 -20.40
CA CYS A 352 -24.03 -30.49 -20.74
C CYS A 352 -24.48 -31.90 -21.15
N ASP A 353 -24.24 -32.26 -22.41
CA ASP A 353 -24.66 -33.55 -22.97
C ASP A 353 -23.48 -34.54 -23.05
N GLU A 354 -22.27 -34.06 -23.34
CA GLU A 354 -21.07 -34.89 -23.46
C GLU A 354 -19.83 -34.16 -22.89
N VAL A 355 -18.94 -34.94 -22.25
CA VAL A 355 -17.69 -34.47 -21.65
C VAL A 355 -16.53 -35.13 -22.40
N VAL A 356 -15.71 -34.32 -23.07
CA VAL A 356 -14.55 -34.78 -23.82
C VAL A 356 -13.31 -34.65 -22.93
N LYS A 357 -12.51 -35.72 -22.88
CA LYS A 357 -11.30 -35.80 -22.07
C LYS A 357 -10.08 -36.10 -22.94
N ASP A 358 -8.91 -35.69 -22.48
CA ASP A 358 -7.63 -36.14 -23.03
C ASP A 358 -7.24 -37.53 -22.51
N GLU A 359 -6.10 -38.05 -22.98
CA GLU A 359 -5.56 -39.35 -22.58
C GLU A 359 -5.21 -39.42 -21.07
N ALA A 360 -4.95 -38.28 -20.44
CA ALA A 360 -4.67 -38.17 -19.01
C ALA A 360 -5.96 -38.04 -18.16
N GLY A 361 -7.13 -38.00 -18.79
CA GLY A 361 -8.42 -37.87 -18.13
C GLY A 361 -8.83 -36.44 -17.77
N ASN A 362 -8.09 -35.42 -18.23
CA ASN A 362 -8.46 -34.02 -18.02
C ASN A 362 -9.59 -33.62 -18.97
N VAL A 363 -10.54 -32.82 -18.47
CA VAL A 363 -11.64 -32.29 -19.28
C VAL A 363 -11.11 -31.20 -20.20
N THR A 364 -11.24 -31.41 -21.51
CA THR A 364 -10.74 -30.49 -22.54
C THR A 364 -11.86 -29.74 -23.25
N GLU A 365 -13.02 -30.38 -23.43
CA GLU A 365 -14.18 -29.80 -24.11
C GLU A 365 -15.49 -30.31 -23.49
N LEU A 366 -16.48 -29.42 -23.37
CA LEU A 366 -17.84 -29.75 -23.00
C LEU A 366 -18.75 -29.53 -24.20
N ARG A 367 -19.51 -30.54 -24.59
CA ARG A 367 -20.51 -30.43 -25.66
C ARG A 367 -21.87 -30.25 -25.04
N CYS A 368 -22.48 -29.14 -25.35
CA CYS A 368 -23.72 -28.70 -24.72
C CYS A 368 -24.79 -28.40 -25.77
N THR A 369 -26.05 -28.54 -25.40
CA THR A 369 -27.18 -27.96 -26.13
C THR A 369 -27.61 -26.65 -25.49
N VAL A 370 -28.15 -25.72 -26.29
CA VAL A 370 -28.70 -24.44 -25.83
C VAL A 370 -30.21 -24.37 -26.05
N ASP A 371 -30.93 -23.88 -25.05
CA ASP A 371 -32.35 -23.53 -25.16
C ASP A 371 -32.48 -22.12 -25.75
N LEU A 372 -32.84 -22.01 -27.03
CA LEU A 372 -32.90 -20.73 -27.76
C LEU A 372 -34.02 -19.80 -27.28
N ASP A 373 -35.03 -20.31 -26.58
CA ASP A 373 -36.14 -19.52 -26.04
C ASP A 373 -35.82 -18.95 -24.64
N SER A 374 -34.73 -19.41 -24.02
CA SER A 374 -34.38 -19.10 -22.62
C SER A 374 -33.56 -17.82 -22.42
N LYS A 375 -33.25 -17.11 -23.52
CA LYS A 375 -32.55 -15.82 -23.50
C LYS A 375 -33.24 -14.85 -22.55
N SER A 376 -32.51 -13.95 -21.90
CA SER A 376 -33.11 -12.84 -21.15
C SER A 376 -34.14 -12.08 -22.02
N GLY A 377 -35.41 -12.08 -21.59
CA GLY A 377 -36.53 -11.50 -22.33
C GLY A 377 -37.24 -12.43 -23.33
N GLY A 378 -36.78 -13.68 -23.50
CA GLY A 378 -37.40 -14.70 -24.34
C GLY A 378 -38.54 -15.47 -23.65
N PRO A 379 -39.26 -16.33 -24.42
CA PRO A 379 -40.46 -17.04 -23.93
C PRO A 379 -40.23 -17.91 -22.68
N THR A 380 -39.06 -18.54 -22.56
CA THR A 380 -38.70 -19.41 -21.42
C THR A 380 -37.69 -18.76 -20.48
N ALA A 381 -37.47 -17.44 -20.58
CA ALA A 381 -36.51 -16.69 -19.76
C ALA A 381 -36.75 -16.85 -18.25
N GLY A 382 -38.01 -17.01 -17.84
CA GLY A 382 -38.41 -17.20 -16.44
C GLY A 382 -38.15 -18.61 -15.88
N ARG A 383 -37.66 -19.56 -16.68
CA ARG A 383 -37.38 -20.93 -16.22
C ARG A 383 -36.37 -20.90 -15.09
N LYS A 384 -36.78 -21.40 -13.92
CA LYS A 384 -35.97 -21.41 -12.71
C LYS A 384 -34.82 -22.41 -12.83
N ILE A 385 -33.61 -21.91 -12.87
CA ILE A 385 -32.36 -22.68 -12.77
C ILE A 385 -31.60 -22.26 -11.52
N LYS A 386 -30.92 -23.23 -10.90
CA LYS A 386 -30.28 -23.06 -9.59
C LYS A 386 -28.99 -22.21 -9.63
N GLY A 387 -28.32 -22.08 -10.78
CA GLY A 387 -27.10 -21.30 -10.88
C GLY A 387 -26.90 -20.57 -12.19
N THR A 388 -26.08 -19.53 -12.12
CA THR A 388 -25.67 -18.70 -13.25
C THR A 388 -24.15 -18.59 -13.24
N ILE A 389 -23.53 -18.82 -14.40
CA ILE A 389 -22.08 -18.74 -14.60
C ILE A 389 -21.76 -17.67 -15.65
N HIS A 390 -20.56 -17.12 -15.58
CA HIS A 390 -20.05 -16.24 -16.63
C HIS A 390 -19.41 -17.09 -17.74
N TRP A 391 -19.18 -16.47 -18.89
CA TRP A 391 -18.69 -17.14 -20.09
C TRP A 391 -18.15 -16.10 -21.07
N ILE A 392 -17.38 -16.54 -22.07
CA ILE A 392 -16.87 -15.69 -23.15
C ILE A 392 -16.99 -16.44 -24.48
N SER A 393 -17.31 -15.73 -25.57
CA SER A 393 -17.22 -16.27 -26.93
C SER A 393 -15.76 -16.57 -27.31
N ALA A 394 -15.45 -17.82 -27.64
CA ALA A 394 -14.09 -18.22 -28.03
C ALA A 394 -13.62 -17.50 -29.29
N ALA A 395 -14.53 -17.21 -30.22
CA ALA A 395 -14.24 -16.54 -31.50
C ALA A 395 -13.83 -15.06 -31.35
N LYS A 396 -14.13 -14.44 -30.21
CA LYS A 396 -13.90 -13.00 -29.97
C LYS A 396 -13.20 -12.70 -28.65
N ALA A 397 -12.75 -13.73 -27.93
CA ALA A 397 -12.00 -13.58 -26.70
C ALA A 397 -10.67 -12.85 -26.97
N ILE A 398 -10.26 -12.00 -26.03
CA ILE A 398 -8.90 -11.47 -25.98
C ILE A 398 -8.09 -12.27 -24.98
N ASP A 399 -6.83 -12.54 -25.30
CA ASP A 399 -5.88 -13.17 -24.39
C ASP A 399 -5.29 -12.14 -23.43
N ALA A 400 -5.16 -12.52 -22.16
CA ALA A 400 -4.55 -11.69 -21.15
C ALA A 400 -3.83 -12.50 -20.07
N GLU A 401 -2.77 -11.93 -19.51
CA GLU A 401 -2.19 -12.42 -18.25
C GLU A 401 -2.97 -11.83 -17.09
N VAL A 402 -3.34 -12.65 -16.11
CA VAL A 402 -4.00 -12.20 -14.88
C VAL A 402 -3.17 -12.63 -13.68
N ARG A 403 -2.76 -11.66 -12.86
CA ARG A 403 -1.99 -11.81 -11.63
C ARG A 403 -2.95 -11.81 -10.45
N LEU A 404 -3.13 -12.97 -9.84
CA LEU A 404 -4.00 -13.23 -8.70
C LEU A 404 -3.21 -13.03 -7.41
N TYR A 405 -3.28 -11.82 -6.85
CA TYR A 405 -2.64 -11.50 -5.58
C TYR A 405 -3.47 -11.98 -4.39
N ASP A 406 -2.77 -12.36 -3.32
CA ASP A 406 -3.29 -12.64 -1.99
C ASP A 406 -2.44 -11.92 -0.91
N ARG A 407 -2.72 -12.14 0.38
CA ARG A 407 -1.91 -11.60 1.48
C ARG A 407 -0.47 -12.10 1.37
N LEU A 408 0.49 -11.21 1.61
CA LEU A 408 1.92 -11.52 1.52
C LEU A 408 2.37 -12.48 2.62
N PHE A 409 1.76 -12.39 3.81
CA PHE A 409 2.07 -13.24 4.96
C PHE A 409 0.91 -14.18 5.28
N SER A 410 1.23 -15.38 5.76
CA SER A 410 0.27 -16.43 6.11
C SER A 410 -0.24 -16.35 7.56
N VAL A 411 0.42 -15.54 8.41
CA VAL A 411 0.07 -15.38 9.83
C VAL A 411 -0.35 -13.95 10.15
N PRO A 412 -1.24 -13.72 11.15
CA PRO A 412 -1.69 -12.37 11.51
C PRO A 412 -0.57 -11.45 11.97
N GLU A 413 0.43 -11.98 12.67
CA GLU A 413 1.53 -11.22 13.24
C GLU A 413 2.87 -11.82 12.80
N PRO A 414 3.33 -11.56 11.56
CA PRO A 414 4.60 -12.10 11.07
C PRO A 414 5.81 -11.58 11.86
N ASP A 415 5.61 -10.53 12.65
CA ASP A 415 6.63 -9.85 13.44
C ASP A 415 6.75 -10.35 14.89
N SER A 416 5.85 -11.22 15.36
CA SER A 416 5.77 -11.60 16.78
C SER A 416 6.65 -12.81 17.17
N GLY A 417 7.24 -13.53 16.22
CA GLY A 417 8.18 -14.63 16.54
C GLY A 417 8.99 -15.12 15.34
N GLY A 418 10.28 -15.42 15.54
CA GLY A 418 11.16 -15.95 14.50
C GLY A 418 11.52 -14.95 13.38
N ASP A 419 12.06 -15.47 12.27
CA ASP A 419 12.30 -14.68 11.06
C ASP A 419 11.00 -14.51 10.28
N PHE A 420 10.52 -13.27 10.15
CA PHE A 420 9.26 -12.93 9.50
C PHE A 420 9.14 -13.47 8.06
N LYS A 421 10.28 -13.67 7.38
CA LYS A 421 10.34 -14.23 6.02
C LYS A 421 9.81 -15.66 5.95
N SER A 422 9.91 -16.42 7.04
CA SER A 422 9.40 -17.80 7.12
C SER A 422 7.87 -17.88 7.02
N PHE A 423 7.16 -16.75 7.24
CA PHE A 423 5.71 -16.68 7.13
C PHE A 423 5.22 -16.08 5.80
N ILE A 424 6.09 -15.93 4.80
CA ILE A 424 5.67 -15.49 3.47
C ILE A 424 4.71 -16.54 2.90
N ASN A 425 3.56 -16.09 2.43
CA ASN A 425 2.58 -16.93 1.77
C ASN A 425 3.10 -17.32 0.37
N PRO A 426 3.36 -18.61 0.11
CA PRO A 426 3.83 -19.06 -1.20
C PRO A 426 2.78 -18.85 -2.30
N ASN A 427 1.50 -18.70 -1.92
CA ASN A 427 0.38 -18.43 -2.82
C ASN A 427 0.03 -16.93 -2.88
N SER A 428 0.93 -16.03 -2.44
CA SER A 428 0.71 -14.57 -2.46
C SER A 428 0.57 -13.98 -3.87
N LEU A 429 1.01 -14.71 -4.90
CA LEU A 429 0.86 -14.38 -6.30
C LEU A 429 0.74 -15.67 -7.13
N GLU A 430 -0.31 -15.74 -7.96
CA GLU A 430 -0.44 -16.71 -9.03
C GLU A 430 -0.67 -15.97 -10.36
N ALA A 431 0.07 -16.30 -11.42
CA ALA A 431 -0.17 -15.77 -12.76
C ALA A 431 -0.89 -16.81 -13.62
N VAL A 432 -1.97 -16.42 -14.27
CA VAL A 432 -2.78 -17.30 -15.13
C VAL A 432 -3.02 -16.66 -16.50
N ASN A 433 -3.18 -17.49 -17.53
CA ASN A 433 -3.58 -17.06 -18.87
C ASN A 433 -5.11 -17.09 -18.97
N ALA A 434 -5.72 -15.92 -19.00
CA ALA A 434 -7.16 -15.76 -19.03
C ALA A 434 -7.67 -15.42 -20.44
N LYS A 435 -8.96 -15.68 -20.63
CA LYS A 435 -9.75 -15.15 -21.74
C LYS A 435 -10.59 -13.99 -21.23
N CYS A 436 -10.64 -12.89 -21.96
CA CYS A 436 -11.38 -11.68 -21.59
C CYS A 436 -12.37 -11.28 -22.70
N GLU A 437 -13.46 -10.61 -22.34
CA GLU A 437 -14.41 -10.11 -23.33
C GLU A 437 -13.81 -8.97 -24.20
N PRO A 438 -14.25 -8.79 -25.45
CA PRO A 438 -13.62 -7.82 -26.38
C PRO A 438 -13.65 -6.37 -25.91
N ALA A 439 -14.63 -5.98 -25.08
CA ALA A 439 -14.73 -4.62 -24.58
C ALA A 439 -13.54 -4.22 -23.69
N LEU A 440 -12.81 -5.20 -23.15
CA LEU A 440 -11.60 -4.98 -22.37
C LEU A 440 -10.40 -4.56 -23.24
N ALA A 441 -10.46 -4.69 -24.57
CA ALA A 441 -9.41 -4.17 -25.46
C ALA A 441 -9.18 -2.66 -25.28
N ASN A 442 -10.22 -1.91 -24.92
CA ASN A 442 -10.19 -0.47 -24.64
C ASN A 442 -10.15 -0.18 -23.12
N ALA A 443 -9.62 -1.11 -22.32
CA ALA A 443 -9.47 -0.90 -20.90
C ALA A 443 -8.50 0.24 -20.60
N ARG A 444 -8.74 0.96 -19.51
CA ARG A 444 -7.96 2.14 -19.13
C ARG A 444 -7.25 1.91 -17.79
N PRO A 445 -5.95 2.25 -17.64
CA PRO A 445 -5.20 2.04 -16.40
C PRO A 445 -5.81 2.70 -15.15
N GLU A 446 -6.46 3.84 -15.32
CA GLU A 446 -7.11 4.59 -14.24
C GLU A 446 -8.45 3.96 -13.80
N ALA A 447 -9.07 3.13 -14.66
CA ALA A 447 -10.35 2.52 -14.39
C ALA A 447 -10.20 1.24 -13.53
N ARG A 448 -11.31 0.86 -12.90
CA ARG A 448 -11.42 -0.39 -12.14
C ARG A 448 -12.54 -1.24 -12.70
N TYR A 449 -12.30 -2.54 -12.72
CA TYR A 449 -13.19 -3.50 -13.35
C TYR A 449 -13.56 -4.58 -12.37
N GLN A 450 -14.83 -4.97 -12.35
CA GLN A 450 -15.25 -6.19 -11.68
C GLN A 450 -15.31 -7.29 -12.73
N PHE A 451 -14.45 -8.29 -12.60
CA PHE A 451 -14.65 -9.53 -13.35
C PHE A 451 -15.70 -10.35 -12.63
N GLU A 452 -16.83 -10.55 -13.30
CA GLU A 452 -18.03 -11.01 -12.63
C GLU A 452 -17.88 -12.40 -12.02
N ARG A 453 -18.27 -12.53 -10.74
CA ARG A 453 -18.07 -13.73 -9.89
C ARG A 453 -16.62 -13.99 -9.44
N LEU A 454 -15.64 -13.24 -9.91
CA LEU A 454 -14.23 -13.47 -9.64
C LEU A 454 -13.66 -12.47 -8.63
N GLY A 455 -13.80 -11.16 -8.89
CA GLY A 455 -13.18 -10.12 -8.08
C GLY A 455 -13.12 -8.78 -8.78
N TYR A 456 -12.35 -7.87 -8.19
CA TYR A 456 -12.02 -6.58 -8.78
C TYR A 456 -10.59 -6.60 -9.29
N PHE A 457 -10.38 -5.95 -10.43
CA PHE A 457 -9.16 -5.98 -11.21
C PHE A 457 -8.82 -4.59 -11.74
N ALA A 458 -7.52 -4.35 -11.90
CA ALA A 458 -6.95 -3.17 -12.53
C ALA A 458 -5.96 -3.60 -13.62
N LEU A 459 -5.87 -2.80 -14.68
CA LEU A 459 -4.88 -3.00 -15.72
C LEU A 459 -3.51 -2.59 -15.18
N ASP A 460 -2.53 -3.48 -15.21
CA ASP A 460 -1.18 -3.22 -14.72
C ASP A 460 -0.44 -2.26 -15.67
N PRO A 461 0.40 -1.34 -15.16
CA PRO A 461 1.21 -0.45 -15.98
C PRO A 461 2.16 -1.17 -16.96
N ASP A 462 2.54 -2.42 -16.70
CA ASP A 462 3.35 -3.23 -17.62
C ASP A 462 2.55 -3.71 -18.85
N SER A 463 1.24 -3.44 -18.90
CA SER A 463 0.42 -3.80 -20.04
C SER A 463 0.85 -3.07 -21.31
N THR A 464 0.78 -3.77 -22.43
CA THR A 464 1.06 -3.23 -23.76
C THR A 464 -0.17 -3.38 -24.66
N PRO A 465 -0.24 -2.68 -25.81
CA PRO A 465 -1.33 -2.87 -26.76
C PRO A 465 -1.50 -4.32 -27.24
N GLN A 466 -0.44 -5.13 -27.18
CA GLN A 466 -0.43 -6.53 -27.63
C GLN A 466 -0.63 -7.53 -26.48
N LYS A 467 -0.34 -7.15 -25.24
CA LYS A 467 -0.44 -8.02 -24.06
C LYS A 467 -1.03 -7.24 -22.89
N GLN A 468 -2.28 -7.55 -22.55
CA GLN A 468 -2.91 -7.04 -21.35
C GLN A 468 -2.47 -7.85 -20.13
N ILE A 469 -2.15 -7.13 -19.06
CA ILE A 469 -1.78 -7.69 -17.76
C ILE A 469 -2.73 -7.12 -16.73
N TRP A 470 -3.43 -7.99 -16.01
CA TRP A 470 -4.45 -7.59 -15.04
C TRP A 470 -4.04 -8.00 -13.62
N ASN A 471 -4.10 -7.07 -12.69
CA ASN A 471 -3.89 -7.35 -11.27
C ASN A 471 -5.24 -7.57 -10.59
N ARG A 472 -5.42 -8.68 -9.87
CA ARG A 472 -6.54 -8.83 -8.95
C ARG A 472 -6.33 -7.90 -7.76
N THR A 473 -7.13 -6.84 -7.69
CA THR A 473 -7.13 -5.91 -6.58
C THR A 473 -7.62 -6.60 -5.31
N ILE A 474 -8.81 -7.23 -5.37
CA ILE A 474 -9.41 -7.95 -4.25
C ILE A 474 -10.51 -8.91 -4.72
N THR A 475 -10.71 -9.99 -3.97
CA THR A 475 -11.81 -10.96 -4.19
C THR A 475 -13.17 -10.35 -3.85
N LEU A 476 -14.26 -10.92 -4.38
CA LEU A 476 -15.63 -10.41 -4.09
C LEU A 476 -16.07 -10.61 -2.64
N ARG A 477 -15.49 -11.58 -1.93
CA ARG A 477 -15.83 -11.94 -0.56
C ARG A 477 -14.55 -12.29 0.19
N ASP A 478 -14.59 -12.12 1.51
CA ASP A 478 -13.50 -12.55 2.38
C ASP A 478 -13.38 -14.09 2.38
N THR A 479 -12.25 -14.59 1.90
CA THR A 479 -11.89 -16.02 1.88
C THR A 479 -11.14 -16.44 3.15
N TRP A 480 -10.41 -15.52 3.77
CA TRP A 480 -9.61 -15.76 4.97
C TRP A 480 -10.49 -15.95 6.22
N ALA A 481 -11.62 -15.26 6.31
CA ALA A 481 -12.60 -15.47 7.37
C ALA A 481 -13.19 -16.91 7.38
N LYS A 482 -13.14 -17.63 6.25
CA LYS A 482 -13.55 -19.03 6.17
C LYS A 482 -12.43 -19.99 6.53
N GLU A 483 -11.19 -19.65 6.18
CA GLU A 483 -10.01 -20.44 6.51
C GLU A 483 -9.70 -20.39 8.01
N ALA A 484 -9.82 -19.23 8.66
CA ALA A 484 -9.67 -19.10 10.12
C ALA A 484 -10.72 -19.87 10.94
N LYS A 485 -11.82 -20.31 10.32
CA LYS A 485 -12.87 -21.14 10.93
C LYS A 485 -12.70 -22.64 10.65
N ARG A 486 -11.74 -23.01 9.79
CA ARG A 486 -11.34 -24.40 9.54
C ARG A 486 -10.15 -24.73 10.43
#